data_AF-A0A258RDK4-F1
#
_entry.id   AF-A0A258RDK4-F1
#
_cell.length_a   1.000
_cell.length_b   1.000
_cell.length_c   1.000
_cell.angle_alpha   90.00
_cell.angle_beta   90.00
_cell.angle_gamma   90.00
#
_symmetry.space_group_name_H-M   'P 1'
#
loop_
_entity.id
_entity.type
_entity.pdbx_description
1 polymer ?
#
loop_
_entity_poly.entity_id
_entity_poly.type
_entity_poly.pdbx_seq_one_letter_code
_entity_poly.pdbx_strand_id
1 'polypeptide(L)' 'LKAAHTFNLLDARGAISVTERAAYIGRIRNLARAVAASYLDSRARLGFPMAPRDWADEVIAQLAQQRDKKAA' A
#
# COMPACT_ATOMS: atom_id res chain seq x y z
N LEU A 1 10.12 -1.28 4.80
CA LEU A 1 10.85 -0.96 6.06
C LEU A 1 12.27 -0.47 5.80
N LYS A 2 13.17 -1.29 5.20
CA LYS A 2 14.57 -0.88 4.94
C LYS A 2 14.71 0.46 4.20
N ALA A 3 13.96 0.65 3.10
CA ALA A 3 13.99 1.88 2.31
C ALA A 3 13.64 3.15 3.12
N ALA A 4 12.59 3.10 3.95
CA ALA A 4 12.20 4.21 4.81
C ALA A 4 13.24 4.50 5.90
N HIS A 5 13.81 3.47 6.51
CA HIS A 5 14.85 3.63 7.51
C HIS A 5 16.13 4.24 6.93
N THR A 6 16.61 3.72 5.79
CA THR A 6 17.78 4.29 5.10
C THR A 6 17.53 5.73 4.66
N PHE A 7 16.33 6.05 4.18
CA PHE A 7 15.95 7.43 3.87
C PHE A 7 16.07 8.33 5.11
N ASN A 8 15.52 7.93 6.26
CA ASN A 8 15.62 8.71 7.50
C ASN A 8 17.07 8.97 7.92
N LEU A 9 17.95 7.96 7.77
CA LEU A 9 19.37 8.12 8.09
C LEU A 9 20.09 9.10 7.15
N LEU A 10 19.79 9.04 5.85
CA LEU A 10 20.39 9.96 4.86
C LEU A 10 19.86 11.38 5.04
N ASP A 11 18.57 11.50 5.34
CA ASP A 11 17.89 12.76 5.57
C ASP A 11 18.42 13.50 6.80
N ALA A 12 18.56 12.78 7.92
CA ALA A 12 19.13 13.34 9.15
C ALA A 12 20.61 13.77 9.00
N ARG A 13 21.34 13.15 8.06
CA ARG A 13 22.73 13.53 7.73
C ARG A 13 22.83 14.70 6.76
N GLY A 14 21.71 15.25 6.28
CA GLY A 14 21.71 16.31 5.28
C GLY A 14 22.20 15.86 3.91
N ALA A 15 22.26 14.55 3.65
CA ALA A 15 22.72 13.98 2.38
C ALA A 15 21.64 13.99 1.28
N ILE A 16 20.44 14.50 1.59
CA ILE A 16 19.29 14.61 0.67
C ILE A 16 18.88 16.07 0.60
N SER A 17 18.84 16.62 -0.61
CA SER A 17 18.35 17.98 -0.84
C SER A 17 16.82 18.09 -0.69
N VAL A 18 16.32 19.32 -0.54
CA VAL A 18 14.89 19.59 -0.42
C VAL A 18 14.08 19.07 -1.62
N THR A 19 14.65 19.17 -2.84
CA THR A 19 14.01 18.69 -4.07
C THR A 19 13.98 17.16 -4.13
N GLU A 20 15.08 16.50 -3.75
CA GLU A 20 15.18 15.03 -3.75
C GLU A 20 14.26 14.37 -2.70
N ARG A 21 14.06 15.03 -1.56
CA ARG A 21 13.19 14.55 -0.48
C ARG A 21 11.81 14.15 -0.98
N ALA A 22 11.16 15.02 -1.77
CA ALA A 22 9.83 14.75 -2.31
C ALA A 22 9.81 13.48 -3.20
N ALA A 23 10.85 13.31 -4.03
CA ALA A 23 10.99 12.15 -4.90
C ALA A 23 11.21 10.84 -4.11
N TYR A 24 12.06 10.85 -3.09
CA TYR A 24 12.27 9.69 -2.21
C TYR A 24 10.99 9.30 -1.46
N ILE A 25 10.28 10.27 -0.89
CA ILE A 25 8.99 10.03 -0.22
C ILE A 25 7.98 9.43 -1.19
N GLY A 26 7.90 9.95 -2.42
CA GLY A 26 7.05 9.41 -3.46
C GLY A 26 7.33 7.93 -3.75
N ARG A 27 8.61 7.56 -3.93
CA ARG A 27 9.04 6.18 -4.16
C ARG A 27 8.67 5.25 -2.99
N ILE A 28 8.95 5.68 -1.76
CA ILE A 28 8.62 4.90 -0.55
C ILE A 28 7.10 4.71 -0.43
N ARG A 29 6.32 5.75 -0.72
CA ARG A 29 4.86 5.71 -0.64
C ARG A 29 4.27 4.79 -1.71
N ASN A 30 4.82 4.78 -2.92
CA ASN A 30 4.41 3.86 -3.98
C ASN A 30 4.71 2.41 -3.62
N LEU A 31 5.88 2.14 -3.03
CA LEU A 31 6.21 0.80 -2.51
C LEU A 31 5.23 0.37 -1.41
N ALA A 32 4.91 1.25 -0.46
CA ALA A 32 3.95 0.96 0.60
C ALA A 32 2.55 0.66 0.05
N ARG A 33 2.08 1.42 -0.95
CA ARG A 33 0.79 1.16 -1.63
C ARG A 33 0.77 -0.20 -2.32
N ALA A 34 1.85 -0.58 -3.01
CA ALA A 34 1.93 -1.88 -3.67
C ALA A 34 1.85 -3.04 -2.67
N VAL A 35 2.56 -2.92 -1.54
CA VAL A 35 2.49 -3.91 -0.45
C VAL A 35 1.08 -3.97 0.15
N ALA A 36 0.45 -2.82 0.40
CA ALA A 36 -0.92 -2.77 0.94
C ALA A 36 -1.94 -3.41 0.00
N ALA A 37 -1.85 -3.14 -1.31
CA ALA A 37 -2.71 -3.76 -2.32
C ALA A 37 -2.53 -5.29 -2.35
N SER A 38 -1.27 -5.76 -2.36
CA SER A 38 -0.97 -7.19 -2.33
C SER A 38 -1.48 -7.88 -1.06
N TYR A 39 -1.38 -7.21 0.09
CA TYR A 39 -1.96 -7.70 1.34
C TYR A 39 -3.48 -7.79 1.27
N LEU A 40 -4.14 -6.73 0.79
CA LEU A 40 -5.60 -6.71 0.61
C LEU A 40 -6.06 -7.88 -0.27
N ASP A 41 -5.42 -8.08 -1.43
CA ASP A 41 -5.71 -9.20 -2.32
C ASP A 41 -5.50 -10.56 -1.64
N SER A 42 -4.43 -10.69 -0.85
CA SER A 42 -4.17 -11.92 -0.09
C SER A 42 -5.23 -12.19 0.97
N ARG A 43 -5.76 -11.15 1.61
CA ARG A 43 -6.83 -11.27 2.61
C ARG A 43 -8.18 -11.55 1.95
N ALA A 44 -8.46 -10.95 0.80
CA ALA A 44 -9.66 -11.20 0.02
C ALA A 44 -9.74 -12.67 -0.45
N ARG A 45 -8.62 -13.27 -0.89
CA ARG A 45 -8.56 -14.71 -1.23
C ARG A 45 -8.91 -15.64 -0.07
N LEU A 46 -8.67 -15.19 1.16
CA LEU A 46 -8.98 -15.94 2.39
C LEU A 46 -10.36 -15.59 2.95
N GLY A 47 -11.13 -14.70 2.31
CA GLY A 47 -12.43 -14.24 2.82
C GLY A 47 -12.34 -13.41 4.10
N PHE A 48 -11.22 -12.72 4.35
CA PHE A 48 -11.00 -11.88 5.54
C PHE A 48 -11.33 -12.56 6.90
N PRO A 49 -10.64 -13.66 7.29
CA PRO A 49 -11.03 -14.50 8.42
C PRO A 49 -10.95 -13.84 9.82
N MET A 50 -10.39 -12.63 9.90
CA MET A 50 -10.27 -11.86 11.17
C MET A 50 -11.14 -10.60 11.18
N ALA A 51 -11.93 -10.36 10.12
CA ALA A 51 -12.87 -9.25 10.06
C ALA A 51 -14.28 -9.72 10.44
N PRO A 52 -15.13 -8.84 10.99
CA PRO A 52 -16.57 -9.09 11.07
C PRO A 52 -17.13 -9.47 9.69
N ARG A 53 -18.04 -10.44 9.64
CA ARG A 53 -18.58 -10.99 8.38
C ARG A 53 -19.23 -9.91 7.52
N ASP A 54 -20.03 -9.03 8.12
CA ASP A 54 -20.72 -7.95 7.42
C ASP A 54 -19.75 -7.04 6.65
N TRP A 55 -18.61 -6.69 7.26
CA TRP A 55 -17.58 -5.88 6.62
C TRP A 55 -16.79 -6.66 5.56
N ALA A 56 -16.52 -7.95 5.82
CA ALA A 56 -15.84 -8.81 4.87
C ALA A 56 -16.65 -8.95 3.57
N ASP A 57 -17.96 -9.22 3.69
CA ASP A 57 -18.86 -9.40 2.56
C ASP A 57 -19.02 -8.11 1.75
N GLU A 58 -19.15 -6.96 2.43
CA GLU A 58 -19.19 -5.63 1.79
C GLU A 58 -17.93 -5.37 0.96
N VAL A 59 -16.75 -5.56 1.55
CA VAL A 59 -15.47 -5.30 0.87
C VAL A 59 -15.25 -6.27 -0.28
N ILE A 60 -15.61 -7.55 -0.14
CA ILE A 60 -15.51 -8.53 -1.24
C ILE A 60 -16.38 -8.10 -2.42
N ALA A 61 -17.61 -7.65 -2.16
CA ALA A 61 -18.51 -7.14 -3.20
C ALA A 61 -17.93 -5.88 -3.89
N GLN A 62 -17.38 -4.94 -3.11
CA GLN A 62 -16.72 -3.74 -3.66
C GLN A 62 -15.50 -4.10 -4.52
N LEU A 63 -14.68 -5.06 -4.09
CA LEU A 63 -13.50 -5.51 -4.83
C LEU A 63 -13.89 -6.20 -6.14
N ALA A 64 -14.98 -7.00 -6.15
CA ALA A 64 -15.51 -7.59 -7.37
C ALA A 64 -15.92 -6.49 -8.38
N GLN A 65 -16.70 -5.50 -7.94
CA GLN A 65 -17.11 -4.37 -8.78
C GLN A 65 -15.91 -3.58 -9.33
N GLN A 66 -14.87 -3.36 -8.52
CA GLN A 66 -13.66 -2.68 -8.97
C GLN A 66 -12.88 -3.47 -10.02
N ARG A 67 -12.87 -4.81 -9.94
CA ARG A 67 -12.22 -5.67 -10.92
C ARG A 67 -12.96 -5.66 -12.25
N ASP A 68 -14.29 -5.73 -12.20
CA ASP A 68 -15.13 -5.68 -13.41
C ASP A 68 -15.00 -4.33 -14.13
N LYS A 69 -15.01 -3.22 -13.38
CA LYS A 69 -14.77 -1.86 -13.92
C LYS A 69 -13.38 -1.67 -14.53
N LYS A 70 -12.39 -2.45 -14.11
CA LYS A 70 -11.02 -2.39 -14.66
C LYS A 70 -10.86 -3.28 -15.89
N ALA A 71 -11.74 -4.27 -16.08
CA ALA A 71 -11.72 -5.19 -17.20
C ALA A 71 -12.54 -4.70 -18.40
N ALA A 72 -13.50 -3.80 -18.18
CA ALA A 72 -14.21 -3.03 -19.21
C ALA A 72 -13.38 -1.82 -19.66
#